data_AF-A0A8D5FEM7-F1
#
_entry.id   AF-A0A8D5FEM7-F1
#
_cell.length_a   1.000
_cell.length_b   1.000
_cell.length_c   1.000
_cell.angle_alpha   90.00
_cell.angle_beta   90.00
_cell.angle_gamma   90.00
#
_symmetry.space_group_name_H-M   'P 1'
#
loop_
_entity.id
_entity.type
_entity.pdbx_description
1 polymer ?
#
loop_
_entity_poly.entity_id
_entity_poly.type
_entity_poly.pdbx_seq_one_letter_code
_entity_poly.pdbx_strand_id
1 'polypeptide(L)'
;MFFESFGNDFILPSEKVQFLKDYAAGKITDELQLDQLQQGLYVCTSCDRCTKVCPSGINLKEIFVTARYSLLDRGVPEPSMLGHFSFPLALARNFVDDHIKALKTVTALFKKSFTQLSEIELPMGLSRQGYENSSYKSCYSCQRCTNICPVVRSFDNPSEALGLLPHQIMFSLGIGNTELAMGSQMIWSCSTCYLCQEHCPNQVELCDIFYSLKNKAIDKIDAGVNS
;
A
#
# COMPACT_ATOMS: atom_id res chain seq x y z
N MET A 1 -7.32 6.95 14.53
CA MET A 1 -7.29 8.10 13.60
C MET A 1 -6.12 7.92 12.63
N PHE A 2 -6.15 8.39 11.37
CA PHE A 2 -5.07 8.13 10.36
C PHE A 2 -3.65 8.50 10.85
N PHE A 3 -3.56 9.42 11.82
CA PHE A 3 -2.35 9.84 12.53
C PHE A 3 -1.79 8.80 13.53
N GLU A 4 -2.65 8.04 14.22
CA GLU A 4 -2.25 7.10 15.28
C GLU A 4 -1.69 5.78 14.74
N SER A 5 -1.92 5.46 13.45
CA SER A 5 -1.48 4.19 12.85
C SER A 5 -0.10 4.26 12.18
N PHE A 6 0.46 5.44 11.93
CA PHE A 6 1.69 5.57 11.12
C PHE A 6 2.94 5.91 11.91
N GLY A 7 2.83 6.45 13.13
CA GLY A 7 3.99 6.80 13.96
C GLY A 7 4.98 7.78 13.27
N ASN A 8 4.49 8.57 12.31
CA ASN A 8 5.30 9.39 11.43
C ASN A 8 4.71 10.81 11.28
N ASP A 9 5.41 11.79 11.85
CA ASP A 9 4.99 13.19 11.86
C ASP A 9 5.06 13.84 10.47
N PHE A 10 5.87 13.29 9.56
CA PHE A 10 5.90 13.68 8.16
C PHE A 10 4.62 13.27 7.41
N ILE A 11 3.51 12.96 8.05
CA ILE A 11 2.18 13.03 7.42
C ILE A 11 1.75 14.50 7.28
N LEU A 12 2.12 15.34 8.24
CA LEU A 12 1.69 16.73 8.32
C LEU A 12 2.48 17.59 7.33
N PRO A 13 1.79 18.44 6.52
CA PRO A 13 2.47 19.34 5.59
C PRO A 13 3.45 20.31 6.25
N SER A 14 3.20 20.75 7.49
CA SER A 14 4.09 21.66 8.23
C SER A 14 5.46 21.02 8.46
N GLU A 15 5.46 19.80 9.01
CA GLU A 15 6.68 19.07 9.36
C GLU A 15 7.50 18.73 8.11
N LYS A 16 6.83 18.29 7.03
CA LYS A 16 7.47 18.08 5.73
C LYS A 16 8.21 19.32 5.23
N VAL A 17 7.56 20.48 5.29
CA VAL A 17 8.13 21.72 4.73
C VAL A 17 9.34 22.19 5.52
N GLN A 18 9.26 22.15 6.86
CA GLN A 18 10.40 22.52 7.71
C GLN A 18 11.60 21.62 7.41
N PHE A 19 11.36 20.32 7.31
CA PHE A 19 12.40 19.35 7.06
C PHE A 19 12.99 19.45 5.64
N LEU A 20 12.14 19.60 4.62
CA LEU A 20 12.60 19.74 3.24
C LEU A 20 13.44 21.00 3.02
N LYS A 21 13.19 22.07 3.79
CA LYS A 21 14.02 23.27 3.76
C LYS A 21 15.45 22.98 4.23
N ASP A 22 15.59 22.25 5.33
CA ASP A 22 16.89 21.89 5.88
C ASP A 22 17.61 20.85 5.01
N TYR A 23 16.87 19.91 4.42
CA TYR A 23 17.38 18.97 3.42
C TYR A 23 17.93 19.71 2.18
N ALA A 24 17.16 20.65 1.62
CA ALA A 24 17.59 21.45 0.48
C ALA A 24 18.80 22.36 0.80
N ALA A 25 18.97 22.74 2.06
CA ALA A 25 20.13 23.48 2.53
C ALA A 25 21.38 22.59 2.78
N GLY A 26 21.29 21.28 2.54
CA GLY A 26 22.38 20.32 2.76
C GLY A 26 22.72 20.09 4.24
N LYS A 27 21.79 20.41 5.15
CA LYS A 27 22.03 20.34 6.61
C LYS A 27 21.66 19.00 7.24
N ILE A 28 20.98 18.13 6.49
CA ILE A 28 20.44 16.87 6.99
C ILE A 28 21.27 15.70 6.47
N THR A 29 21.69 14.85 7.40
CA THR A 29 22.46 13.63 7.11
C THR A 29 21.91 12.39 7.82
N ASP A 30 20.83 12.52 8.60
CA ASP A 30 20.26 11.38 9.33
C ASP A 30 19.39 10.52 8.41
N GLU A 31 19.82 9.28 8.18
CA GLU A 31 19.14 8.33 7.29
C GLU A 31 17.74 7.96 7.81
N LEU A 32 17.56 7.82 9.13
CA LEU A 32 16.27 7.45 9.72
C LEU A 32 15.19 8.51 9.42
N GLN A 33 15.54 9.79 9.58
CA GLN A 33 14.61 10.87 9.30
C GLN A 33 14.31 11.01 7.81
N LEU A 34 15.26 10.73 6.93
CA LEU A 34 15.04 10.74 5.49
C LEU A 34 14.09 9.62 5.05
N ASP A 35 14.17 8.45 5.69
CA ASP A 35 13.29 7.32 5.39
C ASP A 35 11.86 7.58 5.90
N GLN A 36 11.72 8.13 7.10
CA GLN A 36 10.42 8.61 7.59
C GLN A 36 9.84 9.70 6.68
N LEU A 37 10.66 10.65 6.22
CA LEU A 37 10.21 11.68 5.28
C LEU A 37 9.72 11.04 3.96
N GLN A 38 10.46 10.06 3.44
CA GLN A 38 10.11 9.33 2.23
C GLN A 38 8.74 8.66 2.38
N GLN A 39 8.52 7.91 3.46
CA GLN A 39 7.21 7.32 3.78
C GLN A 39 6.10 8.38 3.84
N GLY A 40 6.33 9.47 4.57
CA GLY A 40 5.36 10.56 4.73
C GLY A 40 5.02 11.25 3.41
N LEU A 41 6.00 11.39 2.51
CA LEU A 41 5.81 11.93 1.17
C LEU A 41 4.94 11.00 0.32
N TYR A 42 5.16 9.67 0.36
CA TYR A 42 4.40 8.72 -0.45
C TYR A 42 2.98 8.45 0.04
N VAL A 43 2.68 8.73 1.31
CA VAL A 43 1.28 8.73 1.84
C VAL A 43 0.45 9.87 1.26
N CYS A 44 1.06 10.95 0.77
CA CYS A 44 0.31 12.09 0.24
C CYS A 44 -0.44 11.72 -1.05
N THR A 45 -1.75 12.00 -1.08
CA THR A 45 -2.63 11.70 -2.23
C THR A 45 -2.45 12.65 -3.41
N SER A 46 -1.62 13.69 -3.28
CA SER A 46 -1.35 14.69 -4.33
C SER A 46 -2.60 15.44 -4.79
N CYS A 47 -3.62 15.57 -3.92
CA CYS A 47 -4.91 16.19 -4.21
C CYS A 47 -4.89 17.73 -4.36
N ASP A 48 -3.71 18.35 -4.21
CA ASP A 48 -3.48 19.81 -4.35
C ASP A 48 -4.18 20.71 -3.33
N ARG A 49 -4.90 20.15 -2.34
CA ARG A 49 -5.64 20.95 -1.36
C ARG A 49 -4.73 21.83 -0.51
N CYS A 50 -3.56 21.32 -0.12
CA CYS A 50 -2.59 22.06 0.68
C CYS A 50 -2.04 23.29 -0.04
N THR A 51 -1.81 23.21 -1.36
CA THR A 51 -1.41 24.35 -2.19
C THR A 51 -2.53 25.40 -2.25
N LYS A 52 -3.76 24.96 -2.57
CA LYS A 52 -4.90 25.87 -2.78
C LYS A 52 -5.30 26.64 -1.53
N VAL A 53 -5.17 26.03 -0.36
CA VAL A 53 -5.54 26.65 0.93
C VAL A 53 -4.39 27.43 1.58
N CYS A 54 -3.18 27.37 1.02
CA CYS A 54 -2.01 27.98 1.65
C CYS A 54 -2.10 29.52 1.62
N PRO A 55 -2.19 30.21 2.78
CA PRO A 55 -2.25 31.66 2.80
C PRO A 55 -0.95 32.32 2.33
N SER A 56 0.17 31.60 2.45
CA SER A 56 1.49 32.06 2.01
C SER A 56 1.75 31.85 0.50
N GLY A 57 0.80 31.26 -0.24
CA GLY A 57 0.94 31.02 -1.68
C GLY A 57 1.99 29.96 -2.05
N ILE A 58 2.38 29.09 -1.11
CA ILE A 58 3.39 28.06 -1.34
C ILE A 58 2.78 26.93 -2.16
N ASN A 59 3.45 26.54 -3.26
CA ASN A 59 3.06 25.39 -4.06
C ASN A 59 3.53 24.07 -3.42
N LEU A 60 2.83 23.66 -2.36
CA LEU A 60 3.16 22.48 -1.57
C LEU A 60 3.07 21.18 -2.38
N LYS A 61 2.12 21.08 -3.31
CA LYS A 61 1.99 19.91 -4.19
C LYS A 61 3.28 19.71 -4.98
N GLU A 62 3.76 20.75 -5.66
CA GLU A 62 4.97 20.62 -6.48
C GLU A 62 6.18 20.24 -5.64
N ILE A 63 6.38 20.93 -4.51
CA ILE A 63 7.47 20.64 -3.55
C ILE A 63 7.44 19.16 -3.13
N PHE A 64 6.28 18.64 -2.73
CA PHE A 64 6.17 17.26 -2.28
C PHE A 64 6.33 16.24 -3.41
N VAL A 65 5.92 16.55 -4.63
CA VAL A 65 6.11 15.66 -5.78
C VAL A 65 7.58 15.61 -6.18
N THR A 66 8.25 16.76 -6.29
CA THR A 66 9.69 16.82 -6.59
C THR A 66 10.51 16.12 -5.51
N ALA A 67 10.18 16.34 -4.23
CA ALA A 67 10.88 15.71 -3.11
C ALA A 67 10.82 14.18 -3.15
N ARG A 68 9.68 13.58 -3.54
CA ARG A 68 9.57 12.11 -3.68
C ARG A 68 10.64 11.56 -4.61
N TYR A 69 10.73 12.12 -5.81
CA TYR A 69 11.66 11.63 -6.82
C TYR A 69 13.11 11.92 -6.45
N SER A 70 13.39 13.09 -5.83
CA SER A 70 14.73 13.38 -5.31
C SER A 70 15.19 12.40 -4.23
N LEU A 71 14.27 11.87 -3.40
CA LEU A 71 14.62 10.84 -2.41
C LEU A 71 14.73 9.44 -3.02
N LEU A 72 13.98 9.13 -4.08
CA LEU A 72 14.13 7.86 -4.81
C LEU A 72 15.52 7.69 -5.42
N ASP A 73 16.19 8.78 -5.80
CA ASP A 73 17.57 8.75 -6.32
C ASP A 73 18.58 8.19 -5.32
N ARG A 74 18.26 8.18 -4.02
CA ARG A 74 19.06 7.51 -2.97
C ARG A 74 19.09 5.98 -3.14
N GLY A 75 18.17 5.41 -3.92
CA GLY A 75 18.06 3.97 -4.13
C GLY A 75 17.34 3.23 -2.99
N VAL A 76 16.81 3.94 -2.00
CA VAL A 76 15.99 3.34 -0.92
C VAL A 76 14.57 3.10 -1.47
N PRO A 77 14.09 1.84 -1.50
CA PRO A 77 12.77 1.52 -1.99
C PRO A 77 11.69 1.91 -0.97
N GLU A 78 10.56 2.46 -1.45
CA GLU A 78 9.41 2.80 -0.60
C GLU A 78 8.26 1.79 -0.82
N PRO A 79 7.99 0.88 0.14
CA PRO A 79 6.96 -0.17 -0.01
C PRO A 79 5.56 0.39 -0.27
N SER A 80 5.25 1.58 0.27
CA SER A 80 3.96 2.25 0.06
C SER A 80 3.66 2.54 -1.42
N MET A 81 4.68 2.50 -2.30
CA MET A 81 4.52 2.65 -3.75
C MET A 81 3.68 1.55 -4.40
N LEU A 82 3.59 0.36 -3.81
CA LEU A 82 2.76 -0.74 -4.34
C LEU A 82 1.26 -0.41 -4.30
N GLY A 83 0.85 0.55 -3.46
CA GLY A 83 -0.53 1.02 -3.37
C GLY A 83 -0.94 1.96 -4.51
N HIS A 84 -2.25 2.07 -4.74
CA HIS A 84 -2.82 2.94 -5.77
C HIS A 84 -2.52 4.43 -5.61
N PHE A 85 -2.20 4.91 -4.41
CA PHE A 85 -1.95 6.33 -4.14
C PHE A 85 -0.62 6.84 -4.75
N SER A 86 0.25 5.95 -5.23
CA SER A 86 1.48 6.31 -5.96
C SER A 86 1.21 6.63 -7.45
N PHE A 87 0.15 6.05 -8.03
CA PHE A 87 -0.12 6.06 -9.46
C PHE A 87 -0.57 7.41 -10.07
N PRO A 88 -1.32 8.29 -9.36
CA PRO A 88 -1.73 9.58 -9.91
C PRO A 88 -0.57 10.48 -10.36
N LEU A 89 0.66 10.23 -9.88
CA LEU A 89 1.85 11.01 -10.24
C LEU A 89 2.49 10.58 -11.55
N ALA A 90 2.46 9.29 -11.91
CA ALA A 90 2.96 8.83 -13.21
C ALA A 90 2.07 9.33 -14.36
N LEU A 91 0.77 9.45 -14.13
CA LEU A 91 -0.20 10.02 -15.08
C LEU A 91 0.01 11.51 -15.33
N ALA A 92 0.62 12.25 -14.39
CA ALA A 92 0.93 13.66 -14.56
C ALA A 92 2.05 13.94 -15.59
N ARG A 93 2.62 12.89 -16.21
CA ARG A 93 3.68 12.91 -17.24
C ARG A 93 5.02 13.52 -16.81
N ASN A 94 5.19 13.79 -15.52
CA ASN A 94 6.46 14.20 -14.93
C ASN A 94 7.08 12.98 -14.23
N PHE A 95 8.36 12.69 -14.47
CA PHE A 95 9.13 11.60 -13.83
C PHE A 95 8.62 10.17 -14.11
N VAL A 96 8.04 9.93 -15.29
CA VAL A 96 7.47 8.61 -15.66
C VAL A 96 8.50 7.49 -15.56
N ASP A 97 9.71 7.72 -16.09
CA ASP A 97 10.77 6.70 -16.11
C ASP A 97 11.30 6.38 -14.71
N ASP A 98 11.52 7.39 -13.88
CA ASP A 98 11.98 7.24 -12.49
C ASP A 98 10.94 6.50 -11.65
N HIS A 99 9.66 6.82 -11.85
CA HIS A 99 8.56 6.12 -11.19
C HIS A 99 8.53 4.63 -11.53
N ILE A 100 8.63 4.29 -12.82
CA ILE A 100 8.62 2.88 -13.28
C ILE A 100 9.84 2.14 -12.72
N LYS A 101 11.01 2.77 -12.68
CA LYS A 101 12.24 2.19 -12.12
C LYS A 101 12.09 1.88 -10.62
N ALA A 102 11.57 2.84 -9.85
CA ALA A 102 11.30 2.64 -8.43
C ALA A 102 10.25 1.54 -8.19
N LEU A 103 9.16 1.55 -8.95
CA LEU A 103 8.10 0.54 -8.85
C LEU A 103 8.61 -0.88 -9.17
N LYS A 104 9.48 -1.03 -10.18
CA LYS A 104 10.13 -2.32 -10.49
C LYS A 104 11.01 -2.80 -9.35
N THR A 105 11.74 -1.89 -8.70
CA THR A 105 12.61 -2.21 -7.56
C THR A 105 11.80 -2.71 -6.37
N VAL A 106 10.73 -2.01 -6.01
CA VAL A 106 9.82 -2.41 -4.92
C VAL A 106 9.11 -3.72 -5.26
N THR A 107 8.63 -3.87 -6.49
CA THR A 107 8.01 -5.13 -6.97
C THR A 107 8.97 -6.32 -6.85
N ALA A 108 10.27 -6.11 -7.12
CA ALA A 108 11.27 -7.17 -6.99
C ALA A 108 11.49 -7.58 -5.52
N LEU A 109 11.49 -6.63 -4.58
CA LEU A 109 11.54 -6.92 -3.15
C LEU A 109 10.32 -7.68 -2.65
N PHE A 110 9.14 -7.28 -3.14
CA PHE A 110 7.89 -7.98 -2.85
C PHE A 110 7.96 -9.44 -3.30
N LYS A 111 8.42 -9.69 -4.54
CA LYS A 111 8.59 -11.05 -5.08
C LYS A 111 9.63 -11.89 -4.35
N LYS A 112 10.63 -11.29 -3.71
CA LYS A 112 11.58 -12.02 -2.85
C LYS A 112 10.95 -12.42 -1.52
N SER A 113 10.04 -11.60 -1.00
CA SER A 113 9.42 -11.78 0.33
C SER A 113 8.18 -12.70 0.29
N PHE A 114 7.55 -12.83 -0.88
CA PHE A 114 6.35 -13.64 -1.09
C PHE A 114 6.52 -14.58 -2.30
N THR A 115 6.21 -15.86 -2.12
CA THR A 115 6.20 -16.85 -3.20
C THR A 115 5.01 -16.64 -4.13
N GLN A 116 5.18 -16.95 -5.43
CA GLN A 116 4.07 -16.85 -6.37
C GLN A 116 3.02 -17.91 -6.11
N LEU A 117 1.74 -17.56 -6.31
CA LEU A 117 0.60 -18.44 -6.04
C LEU A 117 0.71 -19.81 -6.72
N SER A 118 1.29 -19.84 -7.93
CA SER A 118 1.53 -21.05 -8.73
C SER A 118 2.62 -21.98 -8.18
N GLU A 119 3.49 -21.48 -7.31
CA GLU A 119 4.65 -22.20 -6.77
C GLU A 119 4.37 -22.73 -5.34
N ILE A 120 3.16 -22.50 -4.82
CA ILE A 120 2.80 -22.86 -3.46
C ILE A 120 2.35 -24.33 -3.42
N GLU A 121 3.29 -25.22 -3.15
CA GLU A 121 3.04 -26.61 -2.77
C GLU A 121 2.95 -26.73 -1.24
N LEU A 122 1.92 -26.14 -0.64
CA LEU A 122 1.66 -26.29 0.80
C LEU A 122 0.66 -27.44 1.03
N PRO A 123 0.92 -28.38 1.94
CA PRO A 123 -0.11 -29.32 2.36
C PRO A 123 -1.29 -28.53 2.93
N MET A 124 -2.53 -28.88 2.55
CA MET A 124 -3.73 -28.30 3.15
C MET A 124 -3.81 -28.73 4.62
N GLY A 125 -3.14 -27.99 5.49
CA GLY A 125 -3.26 -28.08 6.93
C GLY A 125 -4.30 -27.09 7.42
N LEU A 126 -5.21 -27.54 8.29
CA LEU A 126 -6.07 -26.65 9.07
C LEU A 126 -5.19 -25.93 10.10
N SER A 127 -4.58 -24.82 9.73
CA SER A 127 -3.86 -23.98 10.68
C SER A 127 -4.86 -23.33 11.63
N ARG A 128 -4.62 -23.45 12.94
CA ARG A 128 -5.42 -22.81 14.00
C ARG A 128 -5.01 -21.38 14.28
N GLN A 129 -4.00 -20.83 13.60
CA GLN A 129 -3.64 -19.43 13.75
C GLN A 129 -4.76 -18.55 13.17
N GLY A 130 -5.54 -17.97 14.07
CA GLY A 130 -6.56 -17.00 13.71
C GLY A 130 -5.90 -15.67 13.30
N TYR A 131 -6.49 -15.03 12.30
CA TYR A 131 -6.16 -13.65 11.97
C TYR A 131 -6.90 -12.69 12.93
N GLU A 132 -6.27 -11.57 13.29
CA GLU A 132 -6.76 -10.61 14.31
C GLU A 132 -8.22 -10.21 14.10
N ASN A 133 -8.55 -9.74 12.88
CA ASN A 133 -9.92 -9.51 12.51
C ASN A 133 -10.57 -10.85 12.15
N SER A 134 -11.44 -11.36 13.01
CA SER A 134 -12.10 -12.65 12.78
C SER A 134 -13.42 -12.59 12.00
N SER A 135 -13.83 -11.43 11.48
CA SER A 135 -15.10 -11.28 10.75
C SER A 135 -15.16 -12.17 9.50
N TYR A 136 -14.02 -12.48 8.87
CA TYR A 136 -13.93 -13.40 7.72
C TYR A 136 -14.50 -14.80 8.01
N LYS A 137 -14.58 -15.23 9.27
CA LYS A 137 -15.12 -16.54 9.66
C LYS A 137 -16.61 -16.69 9.33
N SER A 138 -17.34 -15.58 9.19
CA SER A 138 -18.75 -15.60 8.76
C SER A 138 -18.91 -15.68 7.23
N CYS A 139 -17.81 -15.63 6.47
CA CYS A 139 -17.85 -15.69 5.01
C CYS A 139 -18.27 -17.10 4.52
N TYR A 140 -19.32 -17.17 3.70
CA TYR A 140 -19.71 -18.39 2.98
C TYR A 140 -19.34 -18.34 1.48
N SER A 141 -18.39 -17.47 1.10
CA SER A 141 -17.87 -17.35 -0.27
C SER A 141 -18.92 -17.05 -1.35
N CYS A 142 -19.87 -16.15 -1.05
CA CYS A 142 -20.92 -15.74 -1.99
C CYS A 142 -20.44 -14.94 -3.21
N GLN A 143 -19.16 -14.54 -3.24
CA GLN A 143 -18.50 -13.77 -4.31
C GLN A 143 -19.06 -12.37 -4.56
N ARG A 144 -20.02 -11.88 -3.75
CA ARG A 144 -20.59 -10.53 -3.91
C ARG A 144 -19.53 -9.43 -3.82
N CYS A 145 -18.57 -9.59 -2.91
CA CYS A 145 -17.43 -8.69 -2.76
C CYS A 145 -16.56 -8.60 -4.01
N THR A 146 -16.43 -9.69 -4.77
CA THR A 146 -15.68 -9.73 -6.04
C THR A 146 -16.49 -9.06 -7.16
N ASN A 147 -17.76 -9.40 -7.30
CA ASN A 147 -18.61 -8.89 -8.38
C ASN A 147 -18.89 -7.38 -8.27
N ILE A 148 -18.94 -6.85 -7.05
CA ILE A 148 -19.14 -5.41 -6.82
C ILE A 148 -17.85 -4.60 -6.94
N CYS A 149 -16.69 -5.25 -6.90
CA CYS A 149 -15.41 -4.56 -6.81
C CYS A 149 -15.05 -3.88 -8.15
N PRO A 150 -14.90 -2.54 -8.19
CA PRO A 150 -14.54 -1.84 -9.42
C PRO A 150 -13.12 -2.19 -9.90
N VAL A 151 -12.22 -2.51 -8.97
CA VAL A 151 -10.84 -2.95 -9.28
C VAL A 151 -10.84 -4.31 -9.97
N VAL A 152 -11.64 -5.27 -9.50
CA VAL A 152 -11.74 -6.57 -10.20
C VAL A 152 -12.29 -6.37 -11.61
N ARG A 153 -13.29 -5.50 -11.76
CA ARG A 153 -13.94 -5.21 -13.05
C ARG A 153 -13.07 -4.42 -14.04
N SER A 154 -11.93 -3.88 -13.61
CA SER A 154 -11.03 -3.15 -14.51
C SER A 154 -10.03 -4.05 -15.25
N PHE A 155 -10.02 -5.36 -15.00
CA PHE A 155 -9.14 -6.32 -15.67
C PHE A 155 -9.95 -7.34 -16.46
N ASP A 156 -9.46 -7.68 -17.66
CA ASP A 156 -10.05 -8.76 -18.48
C ASP A 156 -9.87 -10.13 -17.80
N ASN A 157 -8.67 -10.37 -17.26
CA ASN A 157 -8.30 -11.60 -16.54
C ASN A 157 -7.91 -11.26 -15.08
N PRO A 158 -8.88 -11.00 -14.18
CA PRO A 158 -8.60 -10.47 -12.86
C PRO A 158 -7.85 -11.46 -11.96
N SER A 159 -8.07 -12.76 -12.10
CA SER A 159 -7.37 -13.77 -11.29
C SER A 159 -5.86 -13.77 -11.54
N GLU A 160 -5.43 -13.58 -12.80
CA GLU A 160 -4.01 -13.50 -13.17
C GLU A 160 -3.41 -12.16 -12.72
N ALA A 161 -4.10 -11.05 -12.99
CA ALA A 161 -3.59 -9.71 -12.69
C ALA A 161 -3.52 -9.42 -11.18
N LEU A 162 -4.46 -9.97 -10.39
CA LEU A 162 -4.63 -9.66 -8.97
C LEU A 162 -4.14 -10.79 -8.05
N GLY A 163 -3.84 -11.97 -8.59
CA GLY A 163 -3.42 -13.16 -7.86
C GLY A 163 -4.56 -13.85 -7.10
N LEU A 164 -5.30 -13.10 -6.27
CA LEU A 164 -6.50 -13.58 -5.59
C LEU A 164 -7.62 -12.55 -5.68
N LEU A 165 -8.86 -13.00 -5.83
CA LEU A 165 -10.03 -12.15 -5.77
C LEU A 165 -10.49 -11.95 -4.31
N PRO A 166 -11.28 -10.91 -3.99
CA PRO A 166 -11.65 -10.61 -2.61
C PRO A 166 -12.26 -11.77 -1.81
N HIS A 167 -13.14 -12.57 -2.42
CA HIS A 167 -13.70 -13.75 -1.75
C HIS A 167 -12.65 -14.85 -1.51
N GLN A 168 -11.68 -15.00 -2.40
CA GLN A 168 -10.60 -15.99 -2.27
C GLN A 168 -9.63 -15.60 -1.17
N ILE A 169 -9.39 -14.31 -0.95
CA ILE A 169 -8.62 -13.82 0.21
C ILE A 169 -9.32 -14.23 1.51
N MET A 170 -10.63 -14.01 1.63
CA MET A 170 -11.39 -14.42 2.82
C MET A 170 -11.30 -15.94 3.03
N PHE A 171 -11.40 -16.72 1.96
CA PHE A 171 -11.24 -18.18 2.02
C PHE A 171 -9.82 -18.58 2.46
N SER A 172 -8.77 -17.93 1.94
CA SER A 172 -7.37 -18.14 2.31
C SER A 172 -7.15 -17.92 3.81
N LEU A 173 -7.75 -16.87 4.38
CA LEU A 173 -7.75 -16.63 5.82
C LEU A 173 -8.53 -17.70 6.60
N GLY A 174 -9.64 -18.18 6.03
CA GLY A 174 -10.46 -19.27 6.55
C GLY A 174 -9.69 -20.58 6.77
N ILE A 175 -8.79 -20.91 5.85
CA ILE A 175 -7.90 -22.08 5.94
C ILE A 175 -6.59 -21.80 6.70
N GLY A 176 -6.43 -20.59 7.25
CA GLY A 176 -5.27 -20.16 8.02
C GLY A 176 -4.03 -19.84 7.18
N ASN A 177 -4.18 -19.68 5.87
CA ASN A 177 -3.08 -19.28 4.98
C ASN A 177 -3.06 -17.74 4.83
N THR A 178 -2.53 -17.08 5.87
CA THR A 178 -2.41 -15.60 5.89
C THR A 178 -1.32 -15.12 4.94
N GLU A 179 -0.25 -15.89 4.78
CA GLU A 179 0.86 -15.57 3.87
C GLU A 179 0.41 -15.44 2.42
N LEU A 180 -0.44 -16.37 1.97
CA LEU A 180 -1.04 -16.32 0.64
C LEU A 180 -1.90 -15.07 0.44
N ALA A 181 -2.65 -14.67 1.47
CA ALA A 181 -3.47 -13.46 1.44
C ALA A 181 -2.61 -12.18 1.36
N MET A 182 -1.50 -12.12 2.11
CA MET A 182 -0.56 -10.99 2.12
C MET A 182 0.21 -10.85 0.80
N GLY A 183 0.53 -11.97 0.14
CA GLY A 183 1.23 -11.99 -1.15
C GLY A 183 0.37 -11.59 -2.36
N SER A 184 -0.94 -11.39 -2.20
CA SER A 184 -1.84 -11.11 -3.31
C SER A 184 -1.74 -9.65 -3.80
N GLN A 185 -1.66 -9.45 -5.12
CA GLN A 185 -1.70 -8.10 -5.71
C GLN A 185 -3.04 -7.38 -5.44
N MET A 186 -4.13 -8.12 -5.19
CA MET A 186 -5.45 -7.54 -4.89
C MET A 186 -5.46 -6.64 -3.66
N ILE A 187 -4.73 -6.97 -2.59
CA ILE A 187 -4.71 -6.09 -1.42
C ILE A 187 -4.13 -4.74 -1.81
N TRP A 188 -2.98 -4.71 -2.48
CA TRP A 188 -2.31 -3.51 -2.99
C TRP A 188 -3.14 -2.76 -4.02
N SER A 189 -3.92 -3.51 -4.80
CA SER A 189 -4.81 -2.94 -5.80
C SER A 189 -6.10 -2.34 -5.24
N CYS A 190 -6.41 -2.58 -3.96
CA CYS A 190 -7.64 -2.09 -3.34
C CYS A 190 -7.67 -0.55 -3.26
N SER A 191 -8.73 0.02 -3.85
CA SER A 191 -9.03 1.46 -3.82
C SER A 191 -9.70 1.93 -2.53
N THR A 192 -9.95 1.02 -1.58
CA THR A 192 -10.52 1.33 -0.26
C THR A 192 -11.89 2.05 -0.35
N CYS A 193 -12.72 1.63 -1.31
CA CYS A 193 -14.03 2.21 -1.58
C CYS A 193 -15.18 1.61 -0.75
N TYR A 194 -14.93 0.62 0.11
CA TYR A 194 -15.88 -0.01 1.03
C TYR A 194 -17.09 -0.74 0.43
N LEU A 195 -17.29 -0.72 -0.89
CA LEU A 195 -18.41 -1.43 -1.55
C LEU A 195 -18.49 -2.92 -1.18
N CYS A 196 -17.35 -3.61 -1.05
CA CYS A 196 -17.35 -5.02 -0.68
C CYS A 196 -17.89 -5.29 0.74
N GLN A 197 -17.67 -4.36 1.66
CA GLN A 197 -18.09 -4.43 3.06
C GLN A 197 -19.56 -4.03 3.20
N GLU A 198 -19.96 -2.92 2.58
CA GLU A 198 -21.34 -2.42 2.59
C GLU A 198 -22.34 -3.42 1.98
N HIS A 199 -21.90 -4.17 0.96
CA HIS A 199 -22.75 -5.16 0.30
C HIS A 199 -22.61 -6.59 0.86
N CYS A 200 -21.77 -6.82 1.86
CA CYS A 200 -21.59 -8.15 2.44
C CYS A 200 -22.82 -8.57 3.29
N PRO A 201 -23.53 -9.66 2.96
CA PRO A 201 -24.69 -10.10 3.74
C PRO A 201 -24.33 -10.55 5.17
N ASN A 202 -23.06 -10.93 5.41
CA ASN A 202 -22.59 -11.35 6.75
C ASN A 202 -21.71 -10.30 7.43
N GLN A 203 -21.69 -9.06 6.90
CA GLN A 203 -20.98 -7.94 7.49
C GLN A 203 -19.48 -8.24 7.73
N VAL A 204 -18.86 -8.94 6.79
CA VAL A 204 -17.40 -9.15 6.81
C VAL A 204 -16.73 -7.79 6.57
N GLU A 205 -15.72 -7.48 7.38
CA GLU A 205 -14.99 -6.21 7.33
C GLU A 205 -13.84 -6.30 6.30
N LEU A 206 -14.18 -6.57 5.02
CA LEU A 206 -13.18 -6.86 3.99
C LEU A 206 -12.15 -5.74 3.81
N CYS A 207 -12.58 -4.47 3.89
CA CYS A 207 -11.65 -3.35 3.72
C CYS A 207 -10.67 -3.27 4.88
N ASP A 208 -11.13 -3.44 6.11
CA ASP A 208 -10.29 -3.42 7.32
C ASP A 208 -9.30 -4.60 7.34
N ILE A 209 -9.76 -5.79 6.91
CA ILE A 209 -8.88 -6.95 6.71
C ILE A 209 -7.80 -6.63 5.67
N PHE A 210 -8.15 -6.03 4.53
CA PHE A 210 -7.16 -5.69 3.51
C PHE A 210 -6.14 -4.67 4.01
N TYR A 211 -6.55 -3.70 4.82
CA TYR A 211 -5.63 -2.75 5.45
C TYR A 211 -4.63 -3.45 6.39
N SER A 212 -5.11 -4.31 7.28
CA SER A 212 -4.23 -5.05 8.20
C SER A 212 -3.30 -6.00 7.45
N LEU A 213 -3.74 -6.62 6.34
CA LEU A 213 -2.89 -7.46 5.49
C LEU A 213 -1.78 -6.65 4.81
N LYS A 214 -2.08 -5.43 4.33
CA LYS A 214 -1.05 -4.54 3.75
C LYS A 214 0.02 -4.19 4.76
N ASN A 215 -0.39 -3.77 5.96
CA ASN A 215 0.56 -3.36 7.01
C ASN A 215 1.46 -4.53 7.40
N LYS A 216 0.90 -5.72 7.63
CA LYS A 216 1.69 -6.93 7.92
C LYS A 216 2.62 -7.33 6.77
N ALA A 217 2.19 -7.11 5.53
CA ALA A 217 3.04 -7.35 4.37
C ALA A 217 4.24 -6.38 4.33
N ILE A 218 4.04 -5.10 4.68
CA ILE A 218 5.11 -4.11 4.83
C ILE A 218 6.07 -4.54 5.94
N ASP A 219 5.55 -4.84 7.14
CA ASP A 219 6.37 -5.28 8.28
C ASP A 219 7.25 -6.49 7.93
N LYS A 220 6.71 -7.43 7.13
CA LYS A 220 7.45 -8.60 6.66
C LYS A 220 8.53 -8.24 5.64
N ILE A 221 8.25 -7.33 4.71
CA ILE A 221 9.25 -6.84 3.73
C ILE A 221 10.38 -6.13 4.47
N ASP A 222 10.05 -5.27 5.42
CA ASP A 222 11.03 -4.50 6.20
C ASP A 222 11.88 -5.42 7.09
N ALA A 223 11.29 -6.45 7.70
CA ALA A 223 12.04 -7.47 8.43
C ALA A 223 13.01 -8.25 7.51
N GLY A 224 12.60 -8.55 6.28
CA GLY A 224 13.43 -9.24 5.28
C GLY A 224 14.53 -8.37 4.67
N VAL A 225 14.40 -7.04 4.67
CA VAL A 225 15.44 -6.09 4.24
C VAL A 225 16.51 -5.90 5.32
N ASN A 226 16.13 -6.01 6.60
CA ASN A 226 17.01 -5.88 7.76
C ASN A 226 17.70 -7.21 8.19
N SER A 227 17.50 -8.29 7.45
CA SER A 227 18.07 -9.63 7.69
C SER A 227 19.15 -9.97 6.68
#